data_AF-A0A849PXD3-F1
#
_entry.id   AF-A0A849PXD3-F1
#
_cell.length_a   1.000
_cell.length_b   1.000
_cell.length_c   1.000
_cell.angle_alpha   90.00
_cell.angle_beta   90.00
_cell.angle_gamma   90.00
#
_symmetry.space_group_name_H-M   'P 1'
#
loop_
_entity.id
_entity.type
_entity.pdbx_description
1 polymer ?
#
loop_
_entity_poly.entity_id
_entity_poly.type
_entity_poly.pdbx_seq_one_letter_code
_entity_poly.pdbx_strand_id
1 'polypeptide(L)'
;MLTRRTMFILILASTLVFVALAMGAAAQTPPPVSGDWVISDATVYSNTNIDISGHITIRSGGSLTLTNVNIMIDFLTSTQITVEPGATLNIQGGSIDYVTDHPMKYPPRFLIDSPSTINGTSISNTYGMTIRSWGVTVSNITFTRPTYSLFGVNPLATSRADLPIVIADNYAPNAASTALYCTIVNFPGQNARLIIVGNDFSGVSNGDGISVIADTEMGEFIVEDNTLDTIADDGIVLDLNVSDLKLRFDGNDVENVGGDGVRLLLQFDTIDFPGIDGLRSVNADQMCLRITLMNDFMENQTFSDLDLQDGGLGGLYFNGLLNASIIDSSIDCP
;
A
#
# COMPACT_ATOMS: atom_id res chain seq x y z
N MET A 1 33.31 47.11 20.76
CA MET A 1 33.72 46.15 21.79
C MET A 1 32.70 45.01 21.82
N LEU A 2 32.96 43.89 21.16
CA LEU A 2 32.20 42.67 21.41
C LEU A 2 32.50 42.22 22.85
N THR A 3 31.46 42.11 23.67
CA THR A 3 31.64 41.73 25.08
C THR A 3 32.10 40.28 25.17
N ARG A 4 32.93 39.96 26.17
CA ARG A 4 33.48 38.61 26.42
C ARG A 4 32.43 37.48 26.39
N ARG A 5 31.14 37.79 26.65
CA ARG A 5 30.02 36.84 26.58
C ARG A 5 29.59 36.51 25.15
N THR A 6 29.62 37.48 24.24
CA THR A 6 29.26 37.27 22.82
C THR A 6 30.29 36.41 22.10
N MET A 7 31.56 36.47 22.53
CA MET A 7 32.65 35.67 21.98
C MET A 7 32.57 34.19 22.39
N PHE A 8 32.13 33.89 23.62
CA PHE A 8 31.92 32.50 24.08
C PHE A 8 30.75 31.81 23.36
N ILE A 9 29.66 32.54 23.09
CA ILE A 9 28.49 31.99 22.37
C ILE A 9 28.84 31.70 20.91
N LEU A 10 29.62 32.55 20.24
CA LEU A 10 30.08 32.31 18.88
C LEU A 10 31.05 31.12 18.78
N ILE A 11 31.94 30.94 19.76
CA ILE A 11 32.84 29.78 19.79
C ILE A 11 32.05 28.49 20.04
N LEU A 12 31.08 28.48 20.95
CA LEU A 12 30.21 27.33 21.22
C LEU A 12 29.30 26.98 20.03
N ALA A 13 28.75 27.99 19.35
CA ALA A 13 27.98 27.81 18.13
C ALA A 13 28.84 27.28 16.97
N SER A 14 30.09 27.73 16.84
CA SER A 14 31.01 27.21 15.82
C SER A 14 31.47 25.77 16.10
N THR A 15 31.59 25.37 17.38
CA THR A 15 31.91 23.98 17.73
C THR A 15 30.71 23.05 17.52
N LEU A 16 29.48 23.51 17.74
CA LEU A 16 28.28 22.74 17.41
C LEU A 16 28.14 22.49 15.90
N VAL A 17 28.46 23.48 15.06
CA VAL A 17 28.43 23.32 13.59
C VAL A 17 29.53 22.36 13.11
N PHE A 18 30.71 22.37 13.73
CA PHE A 18 31.77 21.42 13.40
C PHE A 18 31.50 19.98 13.88
N VAL A 19 30.78 19.79 14.99
CA VAL A 19 30.36 18.46 15.45
C VAL A 19 29.27 17.86 14.55
N ALA A 20 28.38 18.69 13.98
CA ALA A 20 27.39 18.24 13.00
C ALA A 20 28.01 17.86 11.64
N LEU A 21 29.09 18.52 11.22
CA LEU A 21 29.83 18.19 9.99
C LEU A 21 30.85 17.05 10.17
N ALA A 22 31.20 16.73 11.42
CA ALA A 22 32.06 15.61 11.79
C ALA A 22 31.26 14.36 12.20
N MET A 23 29.96 14.30 11.90
CA MET A 23 29.26 13.03 11.73
C MET A 23 29.94 12.33 10.56
N GLY A 24 31.04 11.64 10.89
CA GLY A 24 31.93 11.02 9.93
C GLY A 24 31.13 10.15 8.99
N ALA A 25 31.62 10.01 7.76
CA ALA A 25 31.14 9.02 6.83
C ALA A 25 30.93 7.72 7.60
N ALA A 26 29.67 7.43 7.94
CA ALA A 26 29.32 6.18 8.58
C ALA A 26 29.87 5.10 7.65
N ALA A 27 30.39 4.01 8.23
CA ALA A 27 30.76 2.87 7.42
C ALA A 27 29.55 2.56 6.52
N GLN A 28 29.76 2.71 5.21
CA GLN A 28 28.77 2.43 4.20
C GLN A 28 29.13 1.07 3.65
N THR A 29 28.19 0.13 3.65
CA THR A 29 28.42 -1.20 3.09
C THR A 29 28.27 -1.13 1.57
N PRO A 30 29.36 -1.25 0.78
CA PRO A 30 29.24 -1.21 -0.67
C PRO A 30 28.50 -2.43 -1.21
N PRO A 31 27.75 -2.29 -2.33
CA PRO A 31 27.26 -3.42 -3.11
C PRO A 31 28.39 -4.41 -3.37
N PRO A 32 28.17 -5.72 -3.16
CA PRO A 32 29.16 -6.73 -3.47
C PRO A 32 29.31 -6.85 -4.99
N VAL A 33 30.51 -7.20 -5.46
CA VAL A 33 30.74 -7.54 -6.87
C VAL A 33 29.95 -8.80 -7.27
N SER A 34 29.70 -9.70 -6.31
CA SER A 34 28.89 -10.90 -6.50
C SER A 34 28.20 -11.35 -5.22
N GLY A 35 26.98 -11.88 -5.33
CA GLY A 35 26.23 -12.45 -4.21
C GLY A 35 25.39 -11.43 -3.44
N ASP A 36 25.07 -11.76 -2.19
CA ASP A 36 24.10 -11.00 -1.39
C ASP A 36 24.68 -9.69 -0.84
N TRP A 37 23.91 -8.62 -0.99
CA TRP A 37 24.17 -7.33 -0.37
C TRP A 37 23.50 -7.27 1.01
N VAL A 38 24.29 -7.48 2.06
CA VAL A 38 23.82 -7.47 3.45
C VAL A 38 24.22 -6.17 4.13
N ILE A 39 23.23 -5.36 4.53
CA ILE A 39 23.41 -4.02 5.09
C ILE A 39 23.04 -4.06 6.57
N SER A 40 24.02 -3.81 7.44
CA SER A 40 23.83 -3.79 8.91
C SER A 40 24.13 -2.41 9.52
N ASP A 41 24.47 -1.44 8.68
CA ASP A 41 24.80 -0.05 9.04
C ASP A 41 23.90 0.93 8.28
N ALA A 42 24.18 2.22 8.40
CA ALA A 42 23.53 3.24 7.59
C ALA A 42 24.24 3.37 6.23
N THR A 43 23.56 2.96 5.17
CA THR A 43 24.08 2.94 3.81
C THR A 43 23.23 3.84 2.91
N VAL A 44 23.88 4.73 2.15
CA VAL A 44 23.21 5.74 1.31
C VAL A 44 23.80 5.75 -0.10
N TYR A 45 22.94 5.63 -1.12
CA TYR A 45 23.32 5.75 -2.52
C TYR A 45 22.45 6.78 -3.23
N SER A 46 23.05 7.51 -4.18
CA SER A 46 22.31 8.45 -5.00
C SER A 46 22.84 8.56 -6.42
N ASN A 47 21.95 8.79 -7.39
CA ASN A 47 22.28 9.08 -8.79
C ASN A 47 23.27 8.10 -9.42
N THR A 48 23.08 6.81 -9.16
CA THR A 48 23.99 5.76 -9.62
C THR A 48 23.20 4.54 -10.08
N ASN A 49 23.88 3.71 -10.87
CA ASN A 49 23.41 2.36 -11.17
C ASN A 49 24.10 1.36 -10.23
N ILE A 50 23.38 0.33 -9.82
CA ILE A 50 23.90 -0.76 -8.97
C ILE A 50 23.44 -2.08 -9.59
N ASP A 51 24.40 -2.93 -9.92
CA ASP A 51 24.13 -4.29 -10.37
C ASP A 51 24.29 -5.25 -9.19
N ILE A 52 23.27 -6.05 -8.92
CA ILE A 52 23.23 -7.01 -7.82
C ILE A 52 22.96 -8.40 -8.37
N SER A 53 23.78 -9.37 -7.96
CA SER A 53 23.65 -10.78 -8.35
C SER A 53 23.21 -11.69 -7.20
N GLY A 54 22.43 -11.14 -6.27
CA GLY A 54 21.95 -11.83 -5.07
C GLY A 54 20.86 -11.05 -4.35
N HIS A 55 20.59 -11.40 -3.10
CA HIS A 55 19.58 -10.72 -2.29
C HIS A 55 20.06 -9.37 -1.77
N ILE A 56 19.14 -8.43 -1.58
CA ILE A 56 19.41 -7.23 -0.77
C ILE A 56 18.74 -7.47 0.58
N THR A 57 19.54 -7.55 1.65
CA THR A 57 19.02 -7.77 3.01
C THR A 57 19.47 -6.62 3.90
N ILE A 58 18.51 -5.87 4.43
CA ILE A 58 18.77 -4.83 5.42
C ILE A 58 18.46 -5.43 6.78
N ARG A 59 19.53 -5.68 7.55
CA ARG A 59 19.46 -6.33 8.86
C ARG A 59 18.89 -5.40 9.90
N SER A 60 18.37 -5.98 10.99
CA SER A 60 17.92 -5.21 12.16
C SER A 60 18.96 -4.16 12.60
N GLY A 61 18.54 -2.90 12.76
CA GLY A 61 19.42 -1.76 13.07
C GLY A 61 20.11 -1.11 11.87
N GLY A 62 20.11 -1.76 10.71
CA GLY A 62 20.60 -1.21 9.44
C GLY A 62 19.58 -0.27 8.78
N SER A 63 20.07 0.59 7.88
CA SER A 63 19.22 1.45 7.06
C SER A 63 19.78 1.59 5.65
N LEU A 64 18.91 1.47 4.65
CA LEU A 64 19.26 1.72 3.25
C LEU A 64 18.46 2.90 2.72
N THR A 65 19.16 3.93 2.25
CA THR A 65 18.55 5.06 1.53
C THR A 65 19.04 5.11 0.10
N LEU A 66 18.12 5.10 -0.85
CA LEU A 66 18.36 5.14 -2.29
C LEU A 66 17.65 6.34 -2.89
N THR A 67 18.38 7.25 -3.52
CA THR A 67 17.81 8.44 -4.17
C THR A 67 18.18 8.47 -5.64
N ASN A 68 17.20 8.30 -6.53
CA ASN A 68 17.42 8.23 -7.98
C ASN A 68 18.49 7.18 -8.33
N VAL A 69 18.33 5.97 -7.79
CA VAL A 69 19.23 4.83 -8.01
C VAL A 69 18.54 3.83 -8.92
N ASN A 70 19.25 3.34 -9.94
CA ASN A 70 18.77 2.24 -10.78
C ASN A 70 19.43 0.95 -10.30
N ILE A 71 18.64 0.01 -9.80
CA ILE A 71 19.11 -1.32 -9.42
C ILE A 71 18.73 -2.31 -10.51
N MET A 72 19.72 -3.00 -11.05
CA MET A 72 19.53 -4.19 -11.88
C MET A 72 19.81 -5.42 -11.02
N ILE A 73 18.84 -6.30 -10.91
CA ILE A 73 18.95 -7.55 -10.15
C ILE A 73 19.00 -8.71 -11.15
N ASP A 74 20.20 -9.24 -11.35
CA ASP A 74 20.51 -10.34 -12.25
C ASP A 74 20.75 -11.62 -11.45
N PHE A 75 19.71 -12.43 -11.28
CA PHE A 75 19.84 -13.66 -10.51
C PHE A 75 18.97 -14.81 -11.03
N LEU A 76 19.53 -16.00 -10.96
CA LEU A 76 18.95 -17.25 -11.47
C LEU A 76 17.85 -17.84 -10.57
N THR A 77 17.70 -17.36 -9.34
CA THR A 77 16.75 -17.92 -8.36
C THR A 77 15.90 -16.82 -7.71
N SER A 78 15.05 -17.16 -6.73
CA SER A 78 14.08 -16.26 -6.13
C SER A 78 14.73 -15.13 -5.32
N THR A 79 15.16 -14.04 -5.96
CA THR A 79 15.75 -12.88 -5.28
C THR A 79 14.73 -12.12 -4.48
N GLN A 80 15.20 -11.42 -3.44
CA GLN A 80 14.34 -10.66 -2.56
C GLN A 80 15.05 -9.40 -2.08
N ILE A 81 14.30 -8.30 -1.98
CA ILE A 81 14.69 -7.16 -1.14
C ILE A 81 13.99 -7.36 0.19
N THR A 82 14.76 -7.63 1.24
CA THR A 82 14.25 -7.95 2.58
C THR A 82 14.63 -6.84 3.55
N VAL A 83 13.63 -6.29 4.23
CA VAL A 83 13.78 -5.32 5.32
C VAL A 83 13.39 -6.04 6.61
N GLU A 84 14.38 -6.39 7.44
CA GLU A 84 14.12 -7.09 8.71
C GLU A 84 13.48 -6.18 9.77
N PRO A 85 12.82 -6.74 10.80
CA PRO A 85 12.31 -5.94 11.91
C PRO A 85 13.39 -5.05 12.54
N GLY A 86 13.09 -3.75 12.69
CA GLY A 86 14.02 -2.76 13.23
C GLY A 86 15.02 -2.21 12.21
N ALA A 87 14.97 -2.63 10.95
CA ALA A 87 15.67 -2.01 9.83
C ALA A 87 14.83 -0.88 9.21
N THR A 88 15.39 -0.11 8.27
CA THR A 88 14.61 0.85 7.47
C THR A 88 15.05 0.83 6.00
N LEU A 89 14.08 0.95 5.09
CA LEU A 89 14.30 1.13 3.66
C LEU A 89 13.63 2.44 3.22
N ASN A 90 14.40 3.31 2.59
CA ASN A 90 13.91 4.55 1.98
C ASN A 90 14.34 4.60 0.51
N ILE A 91 13.40 4.54 -0.41
CA ILE A 91 13.64 4.68 -1.85
C ILE A 91 12.89 5.90 -2.36
N GLN A 92 13.59 6.78 -3.07
CA GLN A 92 13.03 7.97 -3.69
C GLN A 92 13.52 8.08 -5.13
N GLY A 93 12.65 7.78 -6.09
CA GLY A 93 13.01 7.80 -7.51
C GLY A 93 13.85 6.59 -7.96
N GLY A 94 14.15 6.57 -9.26
CA GLY A 94 14.97 5.52 -9.88
C GLY A 94 14.16 4.31 -10.34
N SER A 95 14.84 3.19 -10.56
CA SER A 95 14.22 1.96 -11.03
C SER A 95 14.77 0.72 -10.34
N ILE A 96 13.94 -0.31 -10.20
CA ILE A 96 14.35 -1.65 -9.78
C ILE A 96 13.87 -2.62 -10.84
N ASP A 97 14.81 -3.20 -11.58
CA ASP A 97 14.53 -4.15 -12.65
C ASP A 97 15.11 -5.52 -12.32
N TYR A 98 14.31 -6.56 -12.59
CA TYR A 98 14.70 -7.95 -12.44
C TYR A 98 14.86 -8.56 -13.83
N VAL A 99 16.03 -9.15 -14.11
CA VAL A 99 16.33 -9.73 -15.41
C VAL A 99 15.42 -10.95 -15.68
N THR A 100 14.71 -10.96 -16.80
CA THR A 100 13.68 -11.99 -17.13
C THR A 100 14.16 -13.11 -18.06
N ASP A 101 15.42 -13.11 -18.48
CA ASP A 101 15.95 -14.12 -19.41
C ASP A 101 16.09 -15.51 -18.78
N HIS A 102 15.83 -15.61 -17.47
CA HIS A 102 15.82 -16.86 -16.72
C HIS A 102 14.39 -17.39 -16.54
N PRO A 103 14.14 -18.70 -16.72
CA PRO A 103 12.86 -19.33 -16.38
C PRO A 103 12.69 -19.31 -14.85
N MET A 104 12.24 -18.19 -14.30
CA MET A 104 12.09 -18.00 -12.88
C MET A 104 10.94 -18.85 -12.36
N LYS A 105 11.26 -19.79 -11.46
CA LYS A 105 10.24 -20.58 -10.73
C LYS A 105 9.45 -19.70 -9.76
N TYR A 106 10.10 -18.68 -9.19
CA TYR A 106 9.50 -17.66 -8.32
C TYR A 106 10.21 -16.33 -8.58
N PRO A 107 9.57 -15.39 -9.30
CA PRO A 107 10.06 -14.05 -9.51
C PRO A 107 10.25 -13.27 -8.21
N PRO A 108 11.06 -12.20 -8.28
CA PRO A 108 11.52 -11.51 -7.09
C PRO A 108 10.44 -10.64 -6.46
N ARG A 109 10.53 -10.45 -5.14
CA ARG A 109 9.58 -9.64 -4.37
C ARG A 109 10.26 -8.77 -3.33
N PHE A 110 9.53 -7.79 -2.82
CA PHE A 110 9.89 -7.10 -1.58
C PHE A 110 9.29 -7.84 -0.39
N LEU A 111 10.00 -7.87 0.73
CA LEU A 111 9.47 -8.27 2.03
C LEU A 111 9.86 -7.23 3.07
N ILE A 112 8.84 -6.52 3.55
CA ILE A 112 9.01 -5.32 4.36
C ILE A 112 8.44 -5.60 5.75
N ASP A 113 9.31 -5.93 6.70
CA ASP A 113 8.93 -6.24 8.09
C ASP A 113 9.16 -5.07 9.06
N SER A 114 9.49 -3.89 8.53
CA SER A 114 9.78 -2.68 9.32
C SER A 114 9.28 -1.41 8.61
N PRO A 115 8.96 -0.32 9.34
CA PRO A 115 8.59 0.96 8.73
C PRO A 115 9.57 1.38 7.63
N SER A 116 9.03 1.69 6.45
CA SER A 116 9.80 1.95 5.23
C SER A 116 9.03 2.86 4.29
N THR A 117 9.73 3.62 3.46
CA THR A 117 9.14 4.48 2.44
C THR A 117 9.68 4.12 1.06
N ILE A 118 8.80 3.87 0.10
CA ILE A 118 9.15 3.67 -1.30
C ILE A 118 8.31 4.66 -2.11
N ASN A 119 8.97 5.60 -2.77
CA ASN A 119 8.30 6.69 -3.48
C ASN A 119 8.88 6.92 -4.89
N GLY A 120 8.03 7.14 -5.88
CA GLY A 120 8.45 7.67 -7.19
C GLY A 120 9.30 6.72 -8.02
N THR A 121 9.25 5.42 -7.73
CA THR A 121 10.16 4.39 -8.29
C THR A 121 9.45 3.56 -9.35
N SER A 122 10.14 3.19 -10.43
CA SER A 122 9.64 2.18 -11.37
C SER A 122 10.11 0.79 -10.96
N ILE A 123 9.22 -0.19 -10.93
CA ILE A 123 9.54 -1.58 -10.58
C ILE A 123 9.05 -2.50 -11.69
N SER A 124 9.96 -3.25 -12.29
CA SER A 124 9.63 -4.14 -13.43
C SER A 124 9.86 -5.60 -13.09
N ASN A 125 9.09 -6.50 -13.70
CA ASN A 125 9.33 -7.95 -13.67
C ASN A 125 9.32 -8.55 -12.25
N THR A 126 8.35 -8.15 -11.43
CA THR A 126 8.28 -8.50 -10.01
C THR A 126 7.01 -9.28 -9.64
N TYR A 127 7.08 -10.01 -8.53
CA TYR A 127 5.94 -10.55 -7.76
C TYR A 127 5.36 -9.54 -6.75
N GLY A 128 5.72 -8.26 -6.88
CA GLY A 128 5.19 -7.20 -6.04
C GLY A 128 5.87 -7.14 -4.66
N MET A 129 5.10 -6.71 -3.67
CA MET A 129 5.57 -6.43 -2.33
C MET A 129 4.74 -7.19 -1.30
N THR A 130 5.41 -7.82 -0.34
CA THR A 130 4.80 -8.31 0.89
C THR A 130 5.12 -7.33 2.02
N ILE A 131 4.10 -6.67 2.56
CA ILE A 131 4.20 -5.69 3.63
C ILE A 131 3.69 -6.34 4.91
N ARG A 132 4.57 -6.50 5.89
CA ARG A 132 4.24 -7.12 7.19
C ARG A 132 4.52 -6.21 8.39
N SER A 133 4.69 -4.92 8.13
CA SER A 133 4.89 -3.90 9.15
C SER A 133 3.93 -2.74 8.95
N TRP A 134 3.49 -2.18 10.06
CA TRP A 134 2.88 -0.86 10.13
C TRP A 134 3.91 0.24 9.83
N GLY A 135 3.43 1.44 9.47
CA GLY A 135 4.30 2.57 9.13
C GLY A 135 5.04 2.42 7.79
N VAL A 136 4.50 1.61 6.88
CA VAL A 136 5.02 1.47 5.52
C VAL A 136 4.23 2.37 4.57
N THR A 137 4.94 3.17 3.79
CA THR A 137 4.36 4.00 2.73
C THR A 137 4.92 3.58 1.38
N VAL A 138 4.05 3.16 0.47
CA VAL A 138 4.39 2.88 -0.92
C VAL A 138 3.57 3.80 -1.81
N SER A 139 4.25 4.69 -2.53
CA SER A 139 3.56 5.70 -3.30
C SER A 139 4.23 6.07 -4.61
N ASN A 140 3.44 6.57 -5.57
CA ASN A 140 3.96 7.02 -6.86
C ASN A 140 4.83 5.94 -7.54
N ILE A 141 4.46 4.67 -7.41
CA ILE A 141 5.18 3.54 -8.02
C ILE A 141 4.56 3.22 -9.37
N THR A 142 5.40 2.98 -10.37
CA THR A 142 4.99 2.41 -11.65
C THR A 142 5.44 0.96 -11.72
N PHE A 143 4.49 0.02 -11.70
CA PHE A 143 4.78 -1.38 -11.95
C PHE A 143 4.71 -1.68 -13.44
N THR A 144 5.70 -2.42 -13.95
CA THR A 144 5.68 -2.91 -15.33
C THR A 144 5.87 -4.42 -15.36
N ARG A 145 4.93 -5.11 -16.02
CA ARG A 145 4.89 -6.58 -16.10
C ARG A 145 4.91 -7.27 -14.72
N PRO A 146 4.02 -6.88 -13.79
CA PRO A 146 3.84 -7.66 -12.56
C PRO A 146 3.34 -9.06 -12.90
N THR A 147 3.93 -10.09 -12.30
CA THR A 147 3.59 -11.49 -12.62
C THR A 147 2.75 -12.18 -11.55
N TYR A 148 2.35 -11.45 -10.50
CA TYR A 148 1.47 -11.94 -9.42
C TYR A 148 0.73 -10.76 -8.75
N SER A 149 0.27 -10.92 -7.51
CA SER A 149 -0.28 -9.82 -6.69
C SER A 149 0.75 -8.71 -6.47
N LEU A 150 0.32 -7.45 -6.54
CA LEU A 150 1.23 -6.30 -6.42
C LEU A 150 1.53 -5.97 -4.97
N PHE A 151 0.51 -6.01 -4.12
CA PHE A 151 0.62 -5.69 -2.71
C PHE A 151 -0.05 -6.78 -1.88
N GLY A 152 0.74 -7.53 -1.11
CA GLY A 152 0.27 -8.41 -0.06
C GLY A 152 0.52 -7.77 1.31
N VAL A 153 -0.53 -7.21 1.91
CA VAL A 153 -0.47 -6.54 3.21
C VAL A 153 -0.95 -7.50 4.30
N ASN A 154 -0.03 -7.95 5.15
CA ASN A 154 -0.32 -8.84 6.27
C ASN A 154 0.60 -8.46 7.44
N PRO A 155 0.30 -7.35 8.15
CA PRO A 155 1.12 -6.89 9.26
C PRO A 155 1.30 -7.99 10.31
N LEU A 156 2.44 -7.99 11.01
CA LEU A 156 2.63 -8.88 12.15
C LEU A 156 2.06 -8.22 13.41
N ALA A 157 1.40 -9.01 14.27
CA ALA A 157 0.88 -8.58 15.57
C ALA A 157 1.92 -7.89 16.49
N THR A 158 3.21 -8.17 16.27
CA THR A 158 4.33 -7.61 17.01
C THR A 158 4.79 -6.24 16.50
N SER A 159 4.31 -5.77 15.35
CA SER A 159 4.66 -4.46 14.80
C SER A 159 3.80 -3.34 15.41
N ARG A 160 4.29 -2.09 15.43
CA ARG A 160 3.60 -0.97 16.10
C ARG A 160 2.46 -0.42 15.24
N ALA A 161 1.21 -0.76 15.57
CA ALA A 161 0.02 -0.30 14.83
C ALA A 161 -0.31 1.20 14.94
N ASP A 162 0.48 2.00 15.64
CA ASP A 162 0.24 3.44 15.73
C ASP A 162 0.54 4.20 14.43
N LEU A 163 1.16 3.54 13.45
CA LEU A 163 1.51 4.13 12.15
C LEU A 163 0.68 3.49 11.01
N PRO A 164 0.15 4.29 10.09
CA PRO A 164 -0.65 3.76 8.98
C PRO A 164 0.22 2.95 8.01
N ILE A 165 -0.42 2.01 7.31
CA ILE A 165 0.06 1.52 6.02
C ILE A 165 -0.60 2.38 4.94
N VAL A 166 0.21 2.94 4.04
CA VAL A 166 -0.25 3.85 2.98
C VAL A 166 0.17 3.29 1.62
N ILE A 167 -0.80 3.03 0.76
CA ILE A 167 -0.63 2.63 -0.63
C ILE A 167 -1.29 3.70 -1.50
N ALA A 168 -0.49 4.61 -2.07
CA ALA A 168 -1.04 5.80 -2.73
C ALA A 168 -0.45 6.12 -4.10
N ASP A 169 -1.26 6.60 -5.04
CA ASP A 169 -0.81 7.11 -6.34
C ASP A 169 0.01 6.10 -7.16
N ASN A 170 -0.27 4.80 -7.02
CA ASN A 170 0.47 3.76 -7.74
C ASN A 170 -0.23 3.43 -9.07
N TYR A 171 0.56 3.29 -10.13
CA TYR A 171 0.10 2.80 -11.43
C TYR A 171 0.61 1.37 -11.64
N ALA A 172 -0.30 0.40 -11.66
CA ALA A 172 0.08 -1.00 -11.66
C ALA A 172 -0.85 -1.87 -12.51
N PRO A 173 -0.83 -1.69 -13.84
CA PRO A 173 -1.72 -2.40 -14.73
C PRO A 173 -1.30 -3.87 -14.92
N ASN A 174 -2.26 -4.71 -15.31
CA ASN A 174 -2.09 -6.09 -15.71
C ASN A 174 -1.51 -7.01 -14.61
N ALA A 175 -1.93 -6.84 -13.36
CA ALA A 175 -1.59 -7.79 -12.31
C ALA A 175 -2.15 -9.18 -12.64
N ALA A 176 -1.31 -10.21 -12.56
CA ALA A 176 -1.72 -11.57 -12.90
C ALA A 176 -2.68 -12.18 -11.85
N SER A 177 -2.73 -11.61 -10.65
CA SER A 177 -3.66 -11.94 -9.58
C SER A 177 -4.17 -10.66 -8.91
N THR A 178 -4.73 -10.73 -7.69
CA THR A 178 -5.28 -9.57 -6.97
C THR A 178 -4.27 -8.42 -6.87
N ALA A 179 -4.65 -7.20 -7.28
CA ALA A 179 -3.73 -6.07 -7.26
C ALA A 179 -3.31 -5.72 -5.82
N LEU A 180 -4.27 -5.49 -4.93
CA LEU A 180 -4.02 -5.30 -3.50
C LEU A 180 -4.81 -6.32 -2.68
N TYR A 181 -4.10 -7.19 -1.98
CA TYR A 181 -4.67 -8.11 -1.00
C TYR A 181 -4.19 -7.74 0.41
N CYS A 182 -5.13 -7.47 1.31
CA CYS A 182 -4.84 -7.10 2.69
C CYS A 182 -5.57 -8.04 3.66
N THR A 183 -4.85 -8.51 4.67
CA THR A 183 -5.40 -9.29 5.78
C THR A 183 -4.87 -8.75 7.09
N ILE A 184 -5.75 -8.22 7.94
CA ILE A 184 -5.43 -7.68 9.26
C ILE A 184 -6.26 -8.44 10.29
N VAL A 185 -5.75 -9.55 10.81
CA VAL A 185 -6.52 -10.46 11.68
C VAL A 185 -5.79 -10.66 13.01
N ASN A 186 -6.56 -10.72 14.11
CA ASN A 186 -6.08 -10.94 15.49
C ASN A 186 -5.20 -9.82 16.06
N PHE A 187 -5.65 -8.57 15.96
CA PHE A 187 -4.96 -7.39 16.52
C PHE A 187 -5.74 -6.78 17.70
N PRO A 188 -5.80 -7.43 18.88
CA PRO A 188 -6.50 -6.87 20.04
C PRO A 188 -5.79 -5.64 20.59
N GLY A 189 -6.54 -4.59 20.92
CA GLY A 189 -6.01 -3.34 21.49
C GLY A 189 -5.13 -2.50 20.57
N GLN A 190 -5.05 -2.83 19.28
CA GLN A 190 -4.29 -2.09 18.28
C GLN A 190 -5.26 -1.43 17.28
N ASN A 191 -5.01 -0.18 16.93
CA ASN A 191 -5.78 0.54 15.92
C ASN A 191 -5.22 0.25 14.53
N ALA A 192 -5.91 -0.56 13.73
CA ALA A 192 -5.50 -0.84 12.36
C ALA A 192 -5.77 0.38 11.47
N ARG A 193 -4.72 0.95 10.85
CA ARG A 193 -4.91 2.09 9.94
C ARG A 193 -4.38 1.79 8.54
N LEU A 194 -5.28 1.72 7.56
CA LEU A 194 -4.96 1.42 6.16
C LEU A 194 -5.51 2.52 5.25
N ILE A 195 -4.63 3.06 4.40
CA ILE A 195 -4.95 4.15 3.47
C ILE A 195 -4.60 3.68 2.06
N ILE A 196 -5.60 3.61 1.18
CA ILE A 196 -5.49 3.20 -0.23
C ILE A 196 -6.10 4.30 -1.09
N VAL A 197 -5.26 5.15 -1.68
CA VAL A 197 -5.75 6.37 -2.35
C VAL A 197 -5.11 6.60 -3.72
N GLY A 198 -5.88 6.98 -4.73
CA GLY A 198 -5.31 7.45 -6.00
C GLY A 198 -4.63 6.37 -6.85
N ASN A 199 -4.90 5.08 -6.60
CA ASN A 199 -4.22 4.00 -7.33
C ASN A 199 -4.97 3.63 -8.61
N ASP A 200 -4.23 3.24 -9.64
CA ASP A 200 -4.76 2.62 -10.87
C ASP A 200 -4.34 1.15 -10.92
N PHE A 201 -5.34 0.28 -10.77
CA PHE A 201 -5.21 -1.18 -10.75
C PHE A 201 -5.99 -1.82 -11.90
N SER A 202 -5.78 -1.36 -13.12
CA SER A 202 -6.43 -1.89 -14.32
C SER A 202 -5.87 -3.25 -14.81
N GLY A 203 -6.70 -4.05 -15.48
CA GLY A 203 -6.31 -5.28 -16.18
C GLY A 203 -5.99 -6.47 -15.29
N VAL A 204 -6.55 -6.55 -14.08
CA VAL A 204 -6.32 -7.67 -13.16
C VAL A 204 -6.93 -8.95 -13.72
N SER A 205 -6.07 -9.91 -14.12
CA SER A 205 -6.53 -11.08 -14.87
C SER A 205 -7.08 -12.23 -14.01
N ASN A 206 -6.92 -12.17 -12.69
CA ASN A 206 -7.39 -13.22 -11.77
C ASN A 206 -7.61 -12.67 -10.35
N GLY A 207 -8.84 -12.72 -9.84
CA GLY A 207 -9.18 -12.22 -8.51
C GLY A 207 -9.48 -10.72 -8.48
N ASP A 208 -9.60 -10.19 -7.26
CA ASP A 208 -10.12 -8.84 -7.03
C ASP A 208 -9.14 -7.71 -7.41
N GLY A 209 -9.64 -6.49 -7.59
CA GLY A 209 -8.76 -5.32 -7.66
C GLY A 209 -8.18 -4.99 -6.29
N ILE A 210 -9.05 -4.60 -5.35
CA ILE A 210 -8.71 -4.33 -3.96
C ILE A 210 -9.50 -5.29 -3.07
N SER A 211 -8.82 -6.04 -2.21
CA SER A 211 -9.44 -6.97 -1.26
C SER A 211 -8.86 -6.76 0.12
N VAL A 212 -9.68 -6.30 1.06
CA VAL A 212 -9.29 -6.04 2.46
C VAL A 212 -10.15 -6.88 3.37
N ILE A 213 -9.50 -7.73 4.17
CA ILE A 213 -10.12 -8.54 5.22
C ILE A 213 -9.55 -8.08 6.56
N ALA A 214 -10.40 -7.64 7.47
CA ALA A 214 -9.99 -7.17 8.79
C ALA A 214 -10.82 -7.79 9.91
N ASP A 215 -10.13 -8.18 10.99
CA ASP A 215 -10.71 -8.68 12.25
C ASP A 215 -9.91 -8.07 13.42
N THR A 216 -10.39 -6.94 13.93
CA THR A 216 -9.70 -6.11 14.94
C THR A 216 -10.67 -5.32 15.82
N GLU A 217 -10.18 -4.77 16.93
CA GLU A 217 -11.01 -4.00 17.86
C GLU A 217 -11.25 -2.56 17.39
N MET A 218 -10.22 -1.92 16.81
CA MET A 218 -10.29 -0.55 16.31
C MET A 218 -9.68 -0.52 14.90
N GLY A 219 -10.33 0.15 13.97
CA GLY A 219 -9.79 0.28 12.62
C GLY A 219 -10.25 1.54 11.88
N GLU A 220 -9.31 2.16 11.17
CA GLU A 220 -9.53 3.28 10.27
C GLU A 220 -9.10 2.88 8.86
N PHE A 221 -10.07 2.77 7.97
CA PHE A 221 -9.89 2.36 6.57
C PHE A 221 -10.30 3.49 5.65
N ILE A 222 -9.38 3.93 4.80
CA ILE A 222 -9.60 4.99 3.82
C ILE A 222 -9.33 4.40 2.44
N VAL A 223 -10.35 4.33 1.59
CA VAL A 223 -10.26 3.81 0.21
C VAL A 223 -10.85 4.85 -0.73
N GLU A 224 -10.02 5.63 -1.39
CA GLU A 224 -10.49 6.79 -2.16
C GLU A 224 -9.80 6.99 -3.50
N ASP A 225 -10.49 7.61 -4.45
CA ASP A 225 -9.91 8.06 -5.71
C ASP A 225 -9.17 6.94 -6.49
N ASN A 226 -9.54 5.67 -6.29
CA ASN A 226 -8.90 4.57 -7.00
C ASN A 226 -9.63 4.28 -8.31
N THR A 227 -8.86 3.99 -9.36
CA THR A 227 -9.37 3.55 -10.66
C THR A 227 -9.09 2.07 -10.85
N LEU A 228 -10.14 1.30 -11.09
CA LEU A 228 -10.10 -0.13 -11.34
C LEU A 228 -10.86 -0.40 -12.63
N ASP A 229 -10.21 -0.98 -13.63
CA ASP A 229 -10.83 -1.30 -14.91
C ASP A 229 -10.42 -2.70 -15.35
N THR A 230 -11.35 -3.49 -15.88
CA THR A 230 -11.08 -4.82 -16.44
C THR A 230 -10.52 -5.75 -15.35
N ILE A 231 -11.35 -6.02 -14.34
CA ILE A 231 -11.02 -6.86 -13.19
C ILE A 231 -11.72 -8.20 -13.33
N ALA A 232 -10.98 -9.29 -13.17
CA ALA A 232 -11.52 -10.63 -13.41
C ALA A 232 -12.58 -11.10 -12.40
N ASP A 233 -12.52 -10.62 -11.16
CA ASP A 233 -13.48 -10.95 -10.09
C ASP A 233 -14.13 -9.65 -9.58
N ASP A 234 -14.14 -9.41 -8.26
CA ASP A 234 -14.74 -8.20 -7.70
C ASP A 234 -13.80 -6.97 -7.85
N GLY A 235 -14.36 -5.77 -8.04
CA GLY A 235 -13.56 -4.54 -8.08
C GLY A 235 -12.93 -4.23 -6.73
N ILE A 236 -13.76 -3.80 -5.77
CA ILE A 236 -13.33 -3.51 -4.38
C ILE A 236 -14.14 -4.35 -3.39
N VAL A 237 -13.43 -5.11 -2.56
CA VAL A 237 -14.00 -5.94 -1.49
C VAL A 237 -13.44 -5.48 -0.14
N LEU A 238 -14.32 -5.02 0.74
CA LEU A 238 -13.99 -4.73 2.14
C LEU A 238 -14.82 -5.66 3.04
N ASP A 239 -14.17 -6.65 3.66
CA ASP A 239 -14.72 -7.55 4.66
C ASP A 239 -14.16 -7.17 6.04
N LEU A 240 -14.90 -6.32 6.75
CA LEU A 240 -14.44 -5.63 7.96
C LEU A 240 -15.26 -6.07 9.17
N ASN A 241 -14.67 -6.93 10.01
CA ASN A 241 -15.13 -7.23 11.36
C ASN A 241 -14.36 -6.39 12.38
N VAL A 242 -14.88 -5.20 12.67
CA VAL A 242 -14.17 -4.16 13.44
C VAL A 242 -15.08 -3.54 14.48
N SER A 243 -14.81 -3.74 15.77
CA SER A 243 -15.68 -3.22 16.85
C SER A 243 -15.87 -1.71 16.78
N ASP A 244 -14.80 -0.92 16.71
CA ASP A 244 -14.85 0.54 16.48
C ASP A 244 -14.29 0.89 15.10
N LEU A 245 -15.20 0.97 14.12
CA LEU A 245 -14.87 1.13 12.70
C LEU A 245 -14.97 2.60 12.27
N LYS A 246 -13.90 3.11 11.67
CA LYS A 246 -13.93 4.34 10.86
C LYS A 246 -13.70 3.98 9.41
N LEU A 247 -14.66 4.29 8.55
CA LEU A 247 -14.57 3.99 7.13
C LEU A 247 -14.78 5.27 6.33
N ARG A 248 -13.88 5.53 5.39
CA ARG A 248 -14.03 6.57 4.37
C ARG A 248 -13.87 5.96 3.00
N PHE A 249 -14.88 6.15 2.15
CA PHE A 249 -14.97 5.53 0.84
C PHE A 249 -15.55 6.55 -0.14
N ASP A 250 -14.70 7.12 -0.99
CA ASP A 250 -15.04 8.28 -1.82
C ASP A 250 -14.32 8.25 -3.17
N GLY A 251 -14.96 8.73 -4.24
CA GLY A 251 -14.30 8.99 -5.52
C GLY A 251 -13.73 7.78 -6.27
N ASN A 252 -14.13 6.55 -5.91
CA ASN A 252 -13.63 5.35 -6.59
C ASN A 252 -14.36 5.12 -7.93
N ASP A 253 -13.60 4.77 -8.96
CA ASP A 253 -14.08 4.46 -10.31
C ASP A 253 -13.80 3.00 -10.65
N VAL A 254 -14.85 2.19 -10.78
CA VAL A 254 -14.75 0.73 -10.94
C VAL A 254 -15.52 0.28 -12.19
N GLU A 255 -14.80 -0.12 -13.22
CA GLU A 255 -15.38 -0.52 -14.50
C GLU A 255 -15.04 -1.97 -14.91
N ASN A 256 -15.95 -2.58 -15.67
CA ASN A 256 -15.72 -3.82 -16.42
C ASN A 256 -15.20 -4.95 -15.50
N VAL A 257 -15.98 -5.29 -14.47
CA VAL A 257 -15.59 -6.28 -13.46
C VAL A 257 -16.39 -7.58 -13.56
N GLY A 258 -15.73 -8.72 -13.35
CA GLY A 258 -16.34 -10.05 -13.42
C GLY A 258 -17.21 -10.44 -12.23
N GLY A 259 -17.19 -9.66 -11.15
CA GLY A 259 -17.95 -9.84 -9.92
C GLY A 259 -18.81 -8.64 -9.57
N ASP A 260 -18.85 -8.29 -8.28
CA ASP A 260 -19.40 -7.03 -7.81
C ASP A 260 -18.42 -5.88 -8.11
N GLY A 261 -18.93 -4.71 -8.50
CA GLY A 261 -18.16 -3.47 -8.56
C GLY A 261 -17.54 -3.16 -7.20
N VAL A 262 -18.41 -2.92 -6.22
CA VAL A 262 -18.02 -2.71 -4.84
C VAL A 262 -18.83 -3.62 -3.92
N ARG A 263 -18.13 -4.35 -3.05
CA ARG A 263 -18.71 -5.20 -2.00
C ARG A 263 -18.18 -4.81 -0.63
N LEU A 264 -19.07 -4.29 0.21
CA LEU A 264 -18.82 -3.97 1.60
C LEU A 264 -19.55 -4.97 2.50
N LEU A 265 -18.80 -5.79 3.24
CA LEU A 265 -19.30 -6.66 4.30
C LEU A 265 -18.81 -6.09 5.63
N LEU A 266 -19.73 -5.55 6.42
CA LEU A 266 -19.39 -4.79 7.62
C LEU A 266 -20.00 -5.44 8.87
N GLN A 267 -19.18 -5.64 9.88
CA GLN A 267 -19.56 -6.07 11.21
C GLN A 267 -18.87 -5.16 12.23
N PHE A 268 -19.62 -4.49 13.09
CA PHE A 268 -19.08 -3.52 14.04
C PHE A 268 -19.96 -3.40 15.30
N ASP A 269 -19.44 -2.73 16.34
CA ASP A 269 -20.21 -2.28 17.51
C ASP A 269 -20.49 -0.78 17.45
N THR A 270 -19.51 0.00 16.95
CA THR A 270 -19.62 1.42 16.64
C THR A 270 -19.04 1.69 15.26
N ILE A 271 -19.68 2.58 14.50
CA ILE A 271 -19.21 2.99 13.18
C ILE A 271 -19.23 4.51 13.01
N ASP A 272 -18.14 5.04 12.50
CA ASP A 272 -18.01 6.37 11.90
C ASP A 272 -17.87 6.19 10.39
N PHE A 273 -19.00 6.20 9.70
CA PHE A 273 -19.12 6.08 8.26
C PHE A 273 -20.03 7.20 7.78
N PRO A 274 -19.50 8.20 7.05
CA PRO A 274 -20.32 9.32 6.58
C PRO A 274 -21.23 8.92 5.42
N GLY A 275 -21.01 7.74 4.84
CA GLY A 275 -21.65 7.27 3.62
C GLY A 275 -20.64 7.05 2.49
N ILE A 276 -21.16 6.93 1.27
CA ILE A 276 -20.34 6.88 0.05
C ILE A 276 -20.65 8.13 -0.77
N ASP A 277 -19.59 8.78 -1.22
CA ASP A 277 -19.66 9.90 -2.15
C ASP A 277 -18.88 9.56 -3.42
N GLY A 278 -19.31 10.07 -4.58
CA GLY A 278 -18.56 9.98 -5.83
C GLY A 278 -18.19 8.57 -6.32
N LEU A 279 -18.97 7.52 -5.99
CA LEU A 279 -18.71 6.18 -6.52
C LEU A 279 -19.26 6.05 -7.93
N ARG A 280 -18.38 5.71 -8.87
CA ARG A 280 -18.76 5.24 -10.19
C ARG A 280 -18.51 3.74 -10.33
N SER A 281 -19.54 2.99 -10.70
CA SER A 281 -19.42 1.55 -10.96
C SER A 281 -20.24 1.12 -12.18
N VAL A 282 -19.53 0.68 -13.22
CA VAL A 282 -20.11 0.42 -14.55
C VAL A 282 -19.72 -0.97 -15.06
N ASN A 283 -20.65 -1.69 -15.69
CA ASN A 283 -20.40 -3.02 -16.28
C ASN A 283 -19.87 -4.04 -15.25
N ALA A 284 -20.54 -4.16 -14.12
CA ALA A 284 -20.27 -5.25 -13.18
C ALA A 284 -21.11 -6.48 -13.55
N ASP A 285 -20.51 -7.66 -13.67
CA ASP A 285 -21.22 -8.90 -13.98
C ASP A 285 -22.26 -9.27 -12.89
N GLN A 286 -22.06 -8.83 -11.64
CA GLN A 286 -23.01 -8.97 -10.53
C GLN A 286 -23.66 -7.64 -10.13
N MET A 287 -23.34 -7.09 -8.96
CA MET A 287 -23.90 -5.83 -8.46
C MET A 287 -22.91 -4.69 -8.64
N CYS A 288 -23.35 -3.49 -9.02
CA CYS A 288 -22.48 -2.31 -9.01
C CYS A 288 -22.05 -1.95 -7.57
N LEU A 289 -22.99 -1.93 -6.63
CA LEU A 289 -22.73 -1.70 -5.21
C LEU A 289 -23.54 -2.67 -4.32
N ARG A 290 -22.82 -3.42 -3.47
CA ARG A 290 -23.38 -4.32 -2.46
C ARG A 290 -22.88 -3.93 -1.07
N ILE A 291 -23.79 -3.57 -0.17
CA ILE A 291 -23.48 -3.34 1.25
C ILE A 291 -24.28 -4.32 2.12
N THR A 292 -23.57 -5.06 2.96
CA THR A 292 -24.17 -6.02 3.89
C THR A 292 -23.66 -5.75 5.30
N LEU A 293 -24.59 -5.46 6.22
CA LEU A 293 -24.31 -5.37 7.65
C LEU A 293 -24.65 -6.70 8.32
N MET A 294 -23.69 -7.30 9.03
CA MET A 294 -23.83 -8.69 9.50
C MET A 294 -24.52 -8.83 10.87
N ASN A 295 -24.34 -7.85 11.75
CA ASN A 295 -24.79 -7.91 13.16
C ASN A 295 -25.56 -6.67 13.64
N ASP A 296 -25.66 -5.63 12.81
CA ASP A 296 -26.20 -4.34 13.23
C ASP A 296 -26.96 -3.63 12.07
N PHE A 297 -27.44 -2.42 12.36
CA PHE A 297 -28.06 -1.52 11.41
C PHE A 297 -27.40 -0.15 11.44
N MET A 298 -27.28 0.49 10.27
CA MET A 298 -26.93 1.91 10.21
C MET A 298 -28.16 2.74 9.92
N GLU A 299 -28.32 3.85 10.64
CA GLU A 299 -29.39 4.81 10.40
C GLU A 299 -28.87 6.06 9.69
N ASN A 300 -29.71 6.65 8.85
CA ASN A 300 -29.53 7.99 8.26
C ASN A 300 -28.23 8.13 7.44
N GLN A 301 -27.79 7.05 6.80
CA GLN A 301 -26.65 7.07 5.88
C GLN A 301 -27.02 7.83 4.62
N THR A 302 -26.11 8.67 4.14
CA THR A 302 -26.28 9.41 2.88
C THR A 302 -25.35 8.82 1.84
N PHE A 303 -25.90 8.48 0.68
CA PHE A 303 -25.13 8.09 -0.49
C PHE A 303 -25.34 9.18 -1.53
N SER A 304 -24.26 9.82 -1.97
CA SER A 304 -24.30 10.91 -2.94
C SER A 304 -23.44 10.62 -4.16
N ASP A 305 -23.79 11.26 -5.26
CA ASP A 305 -23.02 11.23 -6.51
C ASP A 305 -22.67 9.81 -6.98
N LEU A 306 -23.59 8.85 -6.78
CA LEU A 306 -23.42 7.49 -7.30
C LEU A 306 -23.72 7.47 -8.80
N ASP A 307 -22.82 6.88 -9.59
CA ASP A 307 -23.04 6.55 -11.00
C ASP A 307 -22.95 5.03 -11.19
N LEU A 308 -24.09 4.35 -11.08
CA LEU A 308 -24.19 2.89 -11.13
C LEU A 308 -24.87 2.48 -12.42
N GLN A 309 -24.18 1.75 -13.29
CA GLN A 309 -24.72 1.36 -14.60
C GLN A 309 -24.41 -0.10 -14.94
N ASP A 310 -25.33 -0.75 -15.62
CA ASP A 310 -25.13 -2.06 -16.26
C ASP A 310 -24.66 -3.19 -15.31
N GLY A 311 -25.19 -3.22 -14.08
CA GLY A 311 -24.98 -4.33 -13.15
C GLY A 311 -25.79 -5.56 -13.57
N GLY A 312 -25.13 -6.68 -13.88
CA GLY A 312 -25.76 -7.90 -14.43
C GLY A 312 -26.84 -8.53 -13.54
N LEU A 313 -26.72 -8.40 -12.21
CA LEU A 313 -27.73 -8.83 -11.23
C LEU A 313 -28.49 -7.66 -10.58
N GLY A 314 -28.08 -6.42 -10.85
CA GLY A 314 -28.72 -5.20 -10.34
C GLY A 314 -27.70 -4.11 -10.00
N GLY A 315 -28.20 -2.91 -9.69
CA GLY A 315 -27.33 -1.77 -9.37
C GLY A 315 -26.94 -1.70 -7.90
N LEU A 316 -27.93 -1.82 -7.02
CA LEU A 316 -27.79 -1.52 -5.60
C LEU A 316 -28.39 -2.62 -4.73
N TYR A 317 -27.61 -3.15 -3.79
CA TYR A 317 -28.08 -4.07 -2.77
C TYR A 317 -27.68 -3.59 -1.38
N PHE A 318 -28.68 -3.44 -0.51
CA PHE A 318 -28.48 -3.08 0.89
C PHE A 318 -29.14 -4.11 1.80
N ASN A 319 -28.36 -4.64 2.76
CA ASN A 319 -28.87 -5.43 3.86
C ASN A 319 -28.45 -4.80 5.19
N GLY A 320 -29.41 -4.39 6.01
CA GLY A 320 -29.18 -3.77 7.33
C GLY A 320 -29.23 -2.24 7.37
N LEU A 321 -29.54 -1.52 6.28
CA LEU A 321 -29.70 -0.06 6.32
C LEU A 321 -31.13 0.36 6.71
N LEU A 322 -31.24 1.35 7.60
CA LEU A 322 -32.50 1.99 7.96
C LEU A 322 -32.45 3.49 7.59
N ASN A 323 -33.49 4.00 6.92
CA ASN A 323 -33.60 5.42 6.54
C ASN A 323 -32.40 5.96 5.73
N ALA A 324 -31.81 5.14 4.86
CA ALA A 324 -30.77 5.59 3.94
C ALA A 324 -31.34 6.61 2.93
N SER A 325 -30.56 7.63 2.61
CA SER A 325 -30.87 8.61 1.56
C SER A 325 -29.92 8.44 0.39
N ILE A 326 -30.46 8.47 -0.81
CA ILE A 326 -29.69 8.50 -2.06
C ILE A 326 -29.94 9.86 -2.70
N ILE A 327 -28.88 10.62 -2.97
CA ILE A 327 -28.93 12.01 -3.42
C ILE A 327 -28.07 12.14 -4.68
N ASP A 328 -28.53 12.93 -5.65
CA ASP A 328 -27.76 13.29 -6.86
C ASP A 328 -27.13 12.09 -7.60
N SER A 329 -27.78 10.93 -7.54
CA SER A 329 -27.27 9.68 -8.07
C SER A 329 -27.97 9.27 -9.37
N SER A 330 -27.19 8.71 -10.30
CA SER A 330 -27.64 8.03 -11.50
C SER A 330 -27.55 6.52 -11.29
N ILE A 331 -28.68 5.83 -11.34
CA ILE A 331 -28.75 4.37 -11.20
C ILE A 331 -29.51 3.82 -12.40
N ASP A 332 -28.78 3.22 -13.34
CA ASP A 332 -29.31 2.60 -14.56
C ASP A 332 -28.91 1.12 -14.60
N CYS A 333 -29.58 0.32 -13.76
CA CYS A 333 -29.35 -1.11 -13.65
C CYS A 333 -30.69 -1.87 -13.67
N PRO A 334 -30.71 -3.12 -14.17
CA PRO A 334 -31.92 -3.93 -14.32
C PRO A 334 -32.62 -4.31 -13.01
#